data_AF-A0A497XVG0-F1
#
_entry.id   AF-A0A497XVG0-F1
#
_cell.length_a   1.000
_cell.length_b   1.000
_cell.length_c   1.000
_cell.angle_alpha   90.00
_cell.angle_beta   90.00
_cell.angle_gamma   90.00
#
_symmetry.space_group_name_H-M   'P 1'
#
loop_
_entity.id
_entity.type
_entity.pdbx_description
1 polymer ?
#
loop_
_entity_poly.entity_id
_entity_poly.type
_entity_poly.pdbx_seq_one_letter_code
_entity_poly.pdbx_strand_id
1 'polypeptide(L)'
;MSAKTISIIILTALLTIFLMVNTEPVDFNFLVTTVPVSKLLVIGVCIIIGFIIGFVVGRPRKTVSSYDDEIERNQPSIEKKNTLSDEDRDYIS
;
A
#
# COMPACT_ATOMS: atom_id res chain seq x y z
N MET A 1 -26.70 9.73 -22.85
CA MET A 1 -25.85 9.68 -21.64
C MET A 1 -24.45 9.27 -22.04
N SER A 2 -23.42 9.84 -21.42
CA SER A 2 -22.05 9.37 -21.65
C SER A 2 -21.85 8.00 -20.99
N ALA A 3 -20.93 7.19 -21.52
CA ALA A 3 -20.54 5.90 -20.90
C ALA A 3 -20.12 6.08 -19.44
N LYS A 4 -19.50 7.23 -19.09
CA LYS A 4 -19.13 7.59 -17.72
C LYS A 4 -20.36 7.68 -16.81
N THR A 5 -21.43 8.33 -17.28
CA THR A 5 -22.68 8.47 -16.53
C THR A 5 -23.35 7.12 -16.31
N ILE A 6 -23.42 6.29 -17.34
CA ILE A 6 -24.01 4.94 -17.27
C ILE A 6 -23.21 4.07 -16.29
N SER A 7 -21.88 4.12 -16.36
CA SER A 7 -21.00 3.39 -15.44
C SER A 7 -21.20 3.81 -13.99
N ILE A 8 -21.30 5.11 -13.71
CA ILE A 8 -21.56 5.61 -12.34
C ILE A 8 -22.92 5.12 -11.85
N ILE A 9 -23.98 5.18 -12.66
CA ILE A 9 -25.32 4.72 -12.28
C ILE A 9 -25.32 3.21 -11.96
N ILE A 10 -24.69 2.41 -12.81
CA ILE A 10 -24.58 0.96 -12.58
C ILE A 10 -23.82 0.70 -11.28
N LEU A 11 -22.68 1.37 -11.07
CA LEU A 11 -21.87 1.20 -9.87
C LEU A 11 -22.65 1.59 -8.60
N THR A 12 -23.35 2.72 -8.61
CA THR A 12 -24.13 3.16 -7.44
C THR A 12 -25.31 2.25 -7.17
N ALA A 13 -26.01 1.78 -8.20
CA ALA A 13 -27.09 0.81 -8.06
C ALA A 13 -26.59 -0.50 -7.45
N LEU A 14 -25.49 -1.06 -7.97
CA LEU A 14 -24.86 -2.27 -7.44
C LEU A 14 -24.41 -2.09 -5.99
N LEU A 15 -23.76 -0.97 -5.66
CA LEU A 15 -23.34 -0.66 -4.30
C LEU A 15 -24.54 -0.57 -3.35
N THR A 16 -25.62 0.07 -3.79
CA THR A 16 -26.83 0.22 -2.98
C THR A 16 -27.49 -1.13 -2.72
N ILE A 17 -27.59 -1.99 -3.74
CA ILE A 17 -28.10 -3.37 -3.59
C ILE A 17 -27.22 -4.15 -2.63
N PHE A 18 -25.90 -4.09 -2.82
CA PHE A 18 -24.94 -4.76 -1.93
C PHE A 18 -25.12 -4.33 -0.48
N LEU A 19 -25.28 -3.02 -0.23
CA LEU A 19 -25.57 -2.49 1.08
C LEU A 19 -26.88 -3.07 1.63
N MET A 20 -28.00 -2.91 0.90
CA MET A 20 -29.32 -3.36 1.37
C MET A 20 -29.40 -4.86 1.63
N VAL A 21 -28.75 -5.71 0.84
CA VAL A 21 -28.76 -7.16 1.04
C VAL A 21 -27.98 -7.58 2.29
N ASN A 22 -27.01 -6.76 2.73
CA ASN A 22 -26.14 -7.08 3.86
C ASN A 22 -26.45 -6.25 5.12
N THR A 23 -27.52 -5.46 5.14
CA THR A 23 -27.96 -4.72 6.35
C THR A 23 -28.52 -5.65 7.42
N GLU A 24 -28.93 -6.86 7.06
CA GLU A 24 -29.46 -7.83 8.03
C GLU A 24 -28.48 -8.06 9.19
N PRO A 25 -28.98 -8.04 10.44
CA PRO A 25 -28.18 -8.37 11.59
C PRO A 25 -27.83 -9.86 11.61
N VAL A 26 -26.63 -10.16 12.10
CA VAL A 26 -26.19 -11.49 12.51
C VAL A 26 -25.87 -11.45 13.99
N ASP A 27 -26.26 -12.49 14.71
CA ASP A 27 -26.04 -12.60 16.15
C ASP A 27 -24.59 -12.96 16.44
N PHE A 28 -23.88 -12.07 17.12
CA PHE A 28 -22.56 -12.35 17.65
C PHE A 28 -22.68 -12.79 19.10
N ASN A 29 -22.37 -14.07 19.34
CA ASN A 29 -22.27 -14.62 20.67
C ASN A 29 -20.91 -14.26 21.27
N PHE A 30 -20.90 -13.26 22.14
CA PHE A 30 -19.78 -12.98 23.03
C PHE A 30 -19.87 -13.87 24.27
N LEU A 31 -18.76 -14.00 25.01
CA LEU A 31 -18.66 -14.87 26.19
C LEU A 31 -19.74 -14.62 27.27
N VAL A 32 -20.34 -13.43 27.29
CA VAL A 32 -21.30 -13.00 28.33
C VAL A 32 -22.64 -12.55 27.74
N THR A 33 -22.72 -12.27 26.44
CA THR A 33 -23.92 -11.69 25.81
C THR A 33 -23.97 -11.95 24.31
N THR A 34 -25.18 -11.94 23.75
CA THR A 34 -25.39 -11.98 22.31
C THR A 34 -25.80 -10.60 21.83
N VAL A 35 -25.06 -10.04 20.87
CA VAL A 35 -25.36 -8.72 20.29
C VAL A 35 -25.65 -8.89 18.80
N PRO A 36 -26.80 -8.41 18.30
CA PRO A 36 -27.08 -8.38 16.88
C PRO A 36 -26.25 -7.28 16.21
N VAL A 37 -25.43 -7.64 15.22
CA VAL A 37 -24.56 -6.72 14.47
C VAL A 37 -24.84 -6.86 12.99
N SER A 38 -24.90 -5.78 12.22
CA SER A 38 -25.13 -5.89 10.77
C SER A 38 -23.98 -6.61 10.07
N LYS A 39 -24.29 -7.50 9.11
CA LYS A 39 -23.27 -8.20 8.30
C LYS A 39 -22.34 -7.20 7.60
N LEU A 40 -22.87 -6.05 7.18
CA LEU A 40 -22.08 -4.94 6.63
C LEU A 40 -20.99 -4.44 7.58
N LEU A 41 -21.31 -4.22 8.86
CA LEU A 41 -20.33 -3.71 9.83
C LEU A 41 -19.18 -4.70 9.99
N VAL A 42 -19.49 -5.99 10.05
CA VAL A 42 -18.50 -7.07 10.14
C VAL A 42 -17.56 -7.05 8.95
N ILE A 43 -18.13 -7.03 7.73
CA ILE A 43 -17.35 -6.98 6.49
C ILE A 43 -16.46 -5.73 6.47
N GLY A 44 -17.00 -4.57 6.82
CA GLY A 44 -16.25 -3.31 6.88
C GLY A 44 -15.06 -3.37 7.84
N VAL A 45 -15.26 -3.89 9.05
CA VAL A 45 -14.19 -4.07 10.04
C VAL A 45 -13.12 -5.05 9.54
N CYS A 46 -13.53 -6.17 8.93
CA CYS A 46 -12.60 -7.15 8.35
C CYS A 46 -11.75 -6.55 7.22
N ILE A 47 -12.33 -5.71 6.36
CA ILE A 47 -11.60 -5.02 5.29
C ILE A 47 -10.54 -4.08 5.89
N ILE A 48 -10.91 -3.30 6.90
CA ILE A 48 -9.97 -2.37 7.56
C ILE A 48 -8.82 -3.14 8.21
N ILE A 49 -9.12 -4.18 8.98
CA ILE A 49 -8.10 -5.00 9.64
C ILE A 49 -7.20 -5.68 8.60
N GLY A 50 -7.79 -6.29 7.58
CA GLY A 50 -7.06 -6.93 6.48
C GLY A 50 -6.16 -5.94 5.74
N PHE A 51 -6.63 -4.71 5.51
CA PHE A 51 -5.82 -3.65 4.90
C PHE A 51 -4.66 -3.25 5.81
N ILE A 52 -4.87 -3.05 7.12
CA ILE A 52 -3.81 -2.71 8.06
C ILE A 52 -2.75 -3.82 8.11
N ILE A 53 -3.16 -5.08 8.24
CA ILE A 53 -2.25 -6.23 8.25
C ILE A 53 -1.51 -6.31 6.93
N GLY A 54 -2.21 -6.25 5.80
CA GLY A 54 -1.62 -6.30 4.47
C GLY A 54 -0.63 -5.16 4.22
N PHE A 55 -0.93 -3.95 4.71
CA PHE A 55 -0.04 -2.79 4.61
C PHE A 55 1.22 -2.97 5.46
N VAL A 56 1.08 -3.44 6.70
CA VAL A 56 2.21 -3.66 7.61
C VAL A 56 3.11 -4.79 7.11
N VAL A 57 2.53 -5.91 6.68
CA VAL A 57 3.27 -7.09 6.19
C VAL A 57 3.83 -6.85 4.79
N GLY A 58 3.06 -6.19 3.92
CA GLY A 58 3.43 -5.89 2.54
C GLY A 58 4.45 -4.75 2.40
N ARG A 59 4.79 -4.04 3.49
CA ARG A 59 5.82 -3.01 3.46
C ARG A 59 7.17 -3.65 3.12
N PRO A 60 7.76 -3.37 1.93
CA PRO A 60 9.05 -3.92 1.56
C PRO A 60 10.08 -3.47 2.59
N ARG A 61 10.71 -4.42 3.28
CA ARG A 61 11.84 -4.13 4.17
C ARG A 61 13.01 -3.73 3.28
N LYS A 62 13.70 -2.63 3.59
CA LYS A 62 14.93 -2.25 2.89
C LYS A 62 15.89 -3.45 2.95
N THR A 63 16.11 -4.08 1.80
CA THR A 63 17.13 -5.12 1.64
C THR A 63 18.49 -4.44 1.60
N VAL A 64 19.57 -5.16 1.91
CA VAL A 64 20.94 -4.60 1.89
C VAL A 64 21.27 -3.95 0.52
N SER A 65 20.71 -4.49 -0.57
CA SER A 65 20.80 -3.89 -1.92
C SER A 65 20.17 -2.50 -2.04
N SER A 66 19.19 -2.14 -1.21
CA SER A 66 18.59 -0.80 -1.20
C SER A 66 19.49 0.25 -0.54
N TYR A 67 20.54 -0.14 0.19
CA TYR A 67 21.53 0.80 0.74
C TYR A 67 22.53 1.23 -0.34
N ASP A 68 23.01 0.30 -1.17
CA ASP A 68 23.92 0.62 -2.28
C ASP A 68 23.29 1.62 -3.26
N ASP A 69 22.00 1.41 -3.54
CA ASP A 69 21.15 2.24 -4.38
C ASP A 69 20.91 3.67 -3.83
N GLU A 70 21.01 3.86 -2.51
CA GLU A 70 20.93 5.18 -1.85
C GLU A 70 22.30 5.85 -1.74
N ILE A 71 23.38 5.09 -1.67
CA ILE A 71 24.75 5.59 -1.68
C ILE A 71 25.11 6.09 -3.09
N GLU A 72 24.74 5.38 -4.16
CA GLU A 72 24.94 5.84 -5.54
C GLU A 72 24.10 7.09 -5.85
N ARG A 73 22.84 7.17 -5.39
CA ARG A 73 21.97 8.34 -5.63
C ARG A 73 22.39 9.60 -4.89
N ASN A 74 22.97 9.47 -3.69
CA ASN A 74 23.45 10.61 -2.91
C ASN A 74 24.94 10.91 -3.11
N GLN A 75 25.63 10.12 -3.92
CA GLN A 75 26.93 10.53 -4.42
C GLN A 75 26.70 11.74 -5.33
N PRO A 76 27.22 12.94 -5.00
CA PRO A 76 27.26 14.01 -5.99
C PRO A 76 27.98 13.43 -7.19
N SER A 77 27.47 13.67 -8.39
CA SER A 77 28.14 13.31 -9.63
C SER A 77 29.52 13.96 -9.63
N ILE A 78 30.51 13.28 -9.06
CA ILE A 78 31.90 13.57 -9.27
C ILE A 78 32.08 13.15 -10.72
N GLU A 79 31.80 14.09 -11.63
CA GLU A 79 32.50 14.15 -12.91
C GLU A 79 33.90 13.66 -12.62
N LYS A 80 34.30 12.62 -13.35
CA LYS A 80 35.56 11.90 -13.26
C LYS A 80 36.73 12.84 -13.57
N LYS A 81 36.85 13.94 -12.83
CA LYS A 81 37.92 14.91 -12.89
C LYS A 81 39.03 14.29 -12.08
N ASN A 82 39.70 13.34 -12.72
CA ASN A 82 41.10 13.00 -12.57
C ASN A 82 41.75 13.77 -11.41
N THR A 83 41.55 13.29 -10.18
CA THR A 83 41.98 13.96 -8.94
C THR A 83 43.47 13.72 -8.64
N LEU A 84 44.14 13.00 -9.52
CA LEU A 84 45.58 12.74 -9.46
C LEU A 84 46.32 13.93 -10.03
N SER A 85 47.27 14.48 -9.27
CA SER A 85 48.20 15.50 -9.77
C SER A 85 49.05 14.90 -10.89
N ASP A 86 49.65 15.77 -11.71
CA ASP A 86 50.50 15.29 -12.81
C ASP A 86 51.71 14.50 -12.30
N GLU A 87 52.18 14.79 -11.07
CA GLU A 87 53.26 14.05 -10.42
C GLU A 87 52.83 12.62 -10.02
N ASP A 88 51.62 12.43 -9.51
CA ASP A 88 51.10 11.11 -9.11
C ASP A 88 50.88 10.17 -10.30
N ARG A 89 50.69 10.72 -11.50
CA ARG A 89 50.48 9.93 -12.73
C ARG A 89 51.75 9.22 -13.19
N ASP A 90 52.90 9.83 -13.00
CA ASP A 90 54.19 9.30 -13.46
C ASP A 90 54.60 8.06 -12.63
N TYR A 91 54.14 7.98 -11.37
CA TYR A 91 54.41 6.84 -10.49
C TYR A 91 53.64 5.56 -10.83
N ILE A 92 52.58 5.65 -11.63
CA ILE A 92 51.71 4.50 -11.96
C ILE A 92 51.79 4.07 -13.43
N SER A 93 52.64 4.70 -14.23
CA SER A 93 52.97 4.34 -15.61
C SER A 93 54.14 3.38 -15.73
#